data_AF-A0A644UYR8-F1
#
_entry.id   AF-A0A644UYR8-F1
#
_cell.length_a   1.000
_cell.length_b   1.000
_cell.length_c   1.000
_cell.angle_alpha   90.00
_cell.angle_beta   90.00
_cell.angle_gamma   90.00
#
_symmetry.space_group_name_H-M   'P 1'
#
loop_
_entity.id
_entity.type
_entity.pdbx_description
1 polymer ?
#
loop_
_entity_poly.entity_id
_entity_poly.type
_entity_poly.pdbx_seq_one_letter_code
_entity_poly.pdbx_strand_id
1 'polypeptide(L)'
;MPYRRLPNTDQSRLRALRTAIQKEDKSGYNNHVIAFKTILEAKNFLSFFEKQQLQYQQTLENQVNANKRYQQIIHNVRLYISHFIQVFNLAVIRGDIKKEHKLFYQLDPEVHNVPDLSTESALLHWGKCIIDGENERIRNGGLPIYNPAIAKVKVHYEIFKEYKSTQKIHQNSTTRQWEELVSLRTKGDEIILDIWNQVEAYFKDMDPFDKLEKCREYGLVYYYRKGEPELTRSSPME
;
A
#
# COMPACT_ATOMS: atom_id res chain seq x y z
N MET A 1 9.13 -39.11 5.38
CA MET A 1 8.79 -38.15 4.29
C MET A 1 9.10 -36.73 4.74
N PRO A 2 9.67 -35.87 3.88
CA PRO A 2 9.87 -34.45 4.19
C PRO A 2 8.54 -33.77 4.52
N TYR A 3 8.59 -32.68 5.28
CA TYR A 3 7.38 -31.99 5.70
C TYR A 3 6.95 -30.97 4.65
N ARG A 4 5.65 -30.86 4.42
CA ARG A 4 5.08 -29.83 3.53
C ARG A 4 4.78 -28.55 4.31
N ARG A 5 4.83 -27.40 3.63
CA ARG A 5 4.44 -26.10 4.21
C ARG A 5 3.48 -25.40 3.27
N LEU A 6 2.32 -24.99 3.79
CA LEU A 6 1.36 -24.21 3.01
C LEU A 6 1.98 -22.91 2.49
N PRO A 7 1.51 -22.42 1.32
CA PRO A 7 2.00 -21.18 0.73
C PRO A 7 1.82 -19.99 1.68
N ASN A 8 2.86 -19.17 1.85
CA ASN A 8 2.84 -18.02 2.77
C ASN A 8 2.54 -16.69 2.05
N THR A 9 2.75 -16.61 0.74
CA THR A 9 2.48 -15.42 -0.08
C THR A 9 1.29 -15.64 -1.01
N ASP A 10 0.60 -14.57 -1.36
CA ASP A 10 -0.53 -14.62 -2.30
C ASP A 10 -0.10 -15.17 -3.67
N GLN A 11 1.11 -14.82 -4.12
CA GLN A 11 1.70 -15.37 -5.35
C GLN A 11 1.94 -16.88 -5.27
N SER A 12 2.40 -17.37 -4.12
CA SER A 12 2.59 -18.81 -3.92
C SER A 12 1.27 -19.58 -3.84
N ARG A 13 0.21 -18.98 -3.27
CA ARG A 13 -1.16 -19.55 -3.27
C ARG A 13 -1.70 -19.69 -4.69
N LEU A 14 -1.58 -18.63 -5.48
CA LEU A 14 -1.97 -18.63 -6.90
C LEU A 14 -1.21 -19.67 -7.70
N ARG A 15 0.11 -19.79 -7.49
CA ARG A 15 0.92 -20.81 -8.14
C ARG A 15 0.44 -22.21 -7.77
N ALA A 16 0.24 -22.50 -6.48
CA ALA A 16 -0.21 -23.81 -6.03
C ALA A 16 -1.56 -24.20 -6.65
N LEU A 17 -2.55 -23.30 -6.63
CA LEU A 17 -3.86 -23.51 -7.23
C LEU A 17 -3.79 -23.73 -8.75
N ARG A 18 -3.06 -22.87 -9.48
CA ARG A 18 -2.87 -23.01 -10.93
C ARG A 18 -2.21 -24.33 -11.29
N THR A 19 -1.16 -24.73 -10.57
CA THR A 19 -0.44 -25.98 -10.83
C THR A 19 -1.35 -27.19 -10.62
N ALA A 20 -2.07 -27.26 -9.51
CA ALA A 20 -3.00 -28.35 -9.24
C ALA A 20 -4.11 -28.45 -10.30
N ILE A 21 -4.74 -27.32 -10.63
CA ILE A 21 -5.82 -27.26 -11.63
C ILE A 21 -5.32 -27.67 -13.01
N GLN A 22 -4.18 -27.13 -13.46
CA GLN A 22 -3.61 -27.47 -14.77
C GLN A 22 -3.18 -28.93 -14.85
N LYS A 23 -2.68 -29.51 -13.76
CA LYS A 23 -2.28 -30.91 -13.72
C LYS A 23 -3.51 -31.83 -13.78
N GLU A 24 -4.56 -31.49 -13.06
CA GLU A 24 -5.81 -32.23 -13.10
C GLU A 24 -6.49 -32.15 -14.47
N ASP A 25 -6.55 -30.96 -15.08
CA ASP A 25 -7.14 -30.77 -16.42
C ASP A 25 -6.39 -31.54 -17.52
N LYS A 26 -5.09 -31.80 -17.33
CA LYS A 26 -4.27 -32.63 -18.24
C LYS A 26 -4.42 -34.13 -17.98
N SER A 27 -4.88 -34.52 -16.80
CA SER A 27 -5.11 -35.90 -16.43
C SER A 27 -6.46 -36.29 -17.04
N GLY A 28 -6.44 -37.00 -18.16
CA GLY A 28 -7.65 -37.28 -18.96
C GLY A 28 -8.79 -37.93 -18.15
N TYR A 29 -9.98 -38.01 -18.76
CA TYR A 29 -11.28 -38.34 -18.14
C TYR A 29 -11.34 -39.53 -17.15
N ASN A 30 -10.40 -40.48 -17.21
CA ASN A 30 -10.40 -41.68 -16.36
C ASN A 30 -9.38 -41.64 -15.21
N ASN A 31 -8.55 -40.60 -15.07
CA ASN A 31 -7.43 -40.57 -14.12
C ASN A 31 -7.47 -39.33 -13.22
N HIS A 32 -8.61 -39.11 -12.59
CA HIS A 32 -8.81 -38.00 -11.66
C HIS A 32 -8.19 -38.28 -10.30
N VAL A 33 -7.26 -37.42 -9.88
CA VAL A 33 -6.56 -37.51 -8.58
C VAL A 33 -7.27 -36.66 -7.54
N ILE A 34 -7.92 -35.57 -7.98
CA ILE A 34 -8.61 -34.62 -7.12
C ILE A 34 -10.11 -34.72 -7.40
N ALA A 35 -10.92 -34.69 -6.33
CA ALA A 35 -12.37 -34.71 -6.44
C ALA A 35 -12.87 -33.52 -7.27
N PHE A 36 -13.82 -33.80 -8.18
CA PHE A 36 -14.41 -32.78 -9.06
C PHE A 36 -14.94 -31.55 -8.30
N LYS A 37 -15.55 -31.77 -7.13
CA LYS A 37 -16.04 -30.71 -6.24
C LYS A 37 -14.91 -29.75 -5.82
N THR A 38 -13.79 -30.30 -5.35
CA THR A 38 -12.62 -29.53 -4.89
C THR A 38 -11.99 -28.75 -6.05
N ILE A 39 -11.91 -29.34 -7.25
CA ILE A 39 -11.42 -28.65 -8.45
C ILE A 39 -12.31 -27.50 -8.88
N LEU A 40 -13.64 -27.71 -8.88
CA LEU A 40 -14.59 -26.65 -9.21
C LEU A 40 -14.49 -25.49 -8.22
N GLU A 41 -14.41 -25.81 -6.92
CA GLU A 41 -14.19 -24.80 -5.87
C GLU A 41 -12.87 -24.05 -6.07
N ALA A 42 -11.78 -24.76 -6.36
CA ALA A 42 -10.47 -24.18 -6.64
C ALA A 42 -10.48 -23.26 -7.86
N LYS A 43 -11.15 -23.64 -8.96
CA LYS A 43 -11.31 -22.80 -10.17
C LYS A 43 -12.08 -21.52 -9.87
N ASN A 44 -13.20 -21.62 -9.16
CA ASN A 44 -14.02 -20.48 -8.78
C ASN A 44 -13.26 -19.52 -7.84
N PHE A 45 -12.59 -20.08 -6.83
CA PHE A 45 -11.76 -19.31 -5.91
C PHE A 45 -10.59 -18.63 -6.63
N LEU A 46 -9.87 -19.36 -7.50
CA LEU A 46 -8.72 -18.84 -8.24
C LEU A 46 -9.10 -17.60 -9.05
N SER A 47 -10.18 -17.67 -9.84
CA SER A 47 -10.67 -16.53 -10.64
C SER A 47 -10.99 -15.31 -9.77
N PHE A 48 -11.66 -15.52 -8.64
CA PHE A 48 -11.98 -14.44 -7.71
C PHE A 48 -10.73 -13.86 -7.03
N PHE A 49 -9.83 -14.71 -6.55
CA PHE A 49 -8.62 -14.30 -5.83
C PHE A 49 -7.64 -13.55 -6.73
N GLU A 50 -7.48 -13.97 -8.00
CA GLU A 50 -6.68 -13.26 -9.00
C GLU A 50 -7.22 -11.86 -9.27
N LYS A 51 -8.54 -11.73 -9.43
CA LYS A 51 -9.19 -10.43 -9.61
C LYS A 51 -8.95 -9.51 -8.42
N GLN A 52 -9.09 -10.03 -7.20
CA GLN A 52 -8.87 -9.26 -5.98
C GLN A 52 -7.41 -8.83 -5.82
N GLN A 53 -6.46 -9.71 -6.14
CA GLN A 53 -5.04 -9.38 -6.12
C GLN A 53 -4.70 -8.28 -7.12
N LEU A 54 -5.25 -8.35 -8.35
CA LEU A 54 -5.05 -7.33 -9.37
C LEU A 54 -5.63 -5.97 -8.95
N GLN A 55 -6.84 -5.97 -8.36
CA GLN A 55 -7.45 -4.74 -7.85
C GLN A 55 -6.62 -4.10 -6.73
N TYR A 56 -6.13 -4.91 -5.79
CA TYR A 56 -5.23 -4.44 -4.75
C TYR A 56 -3.95 -3.82 -5.35
N GLN A 57 -3.30 -4.49 -6.30
CA GLN A 57 -2.10 -3.95 -6.97
C GLN A 57 -2.35 -2.61 -7.64
N GLN A 58 -3.48 -2.46 -8.35
CA GLN A 58 -3.86 -1.20 -9.00
C GLN A 58 -4.09 -0.08 -7.99
N THR A 59 -4.81 -0.35 -6.88
CA THR A 59 -5.03 0.66 -5.83
C THR A 59 -3.74 1.08 -5.14
N LEU A 60 -2.84 0.13 -4.88
CA LEU A 60 -1.53 0.40 -4.30
C LEU A 60 -0.66 1.27 -5.22
N GLU A 61 -0.60 0.95 -6.51
CA GLU A 61 0.14 1.74 -7.49
C GLU A 61 -0.41 3.17 -7.57
N ASN A 62 -1.73 3.32 -7.62
CA ASN A 62 -2.40 4.62 -7.60
C ASN A 62 -2.06 5.42 -6.33
N GLN A 63 -2.07 4.80 -5.15
CA GLN A 63 -1.68 5.44 -3.90
C GLN A 63 -0.21 5.89 -3.92
N VAL A 64 0.71 5.07 -4.42
CA VAL A 64 2.13 5.41 -4.53
C VAL A 64 2.34 6.61 -5.46
N ASN A 65 1.69 6.60 -6.63
CA ASN A 65 1.78 7.67 -7.61
C ASN A 65 1.14 8.98 -7.10
N ALA A 66 0.00 8.89 -6.41
CA ALA A 66 -0.64 10.02 -5.75
C ALA A 66 0.27 10.61 -4.66
N ASN A 67 0.92 9.76 -3.85
CA ASN A 67 1.84 10.22 -2.81
C ASN A 67 3.03 10.99 -3.39
N LYS A 68 3.63 10.54 -4.51
CA LYS A 68 4.73 11.26 -5.17
C LYS A 68 4.32 12.69 -5.56
N ARG A 69 3.13 12.85 -6.15
CA ARG A 69 2.59 14.17 -6.50
C ARG A 69 2.29 15.00 -5.25
N TYR A 70 1.76 14.36 -4.21
CA TYR A 70 1.44 15.03 -2.95
C TYR A 70 2.68 15.61 -2.25
N GLN A 71 3.82 14.91 -2.29
CA GLN A 71 5.08 15.44 -1.73
C GLN A 71 5.55 16.72 -2.42
N GLN A 72 5.36 16.83 -3.74
CA GLN A 72 5.67 18.06 -4.48
C GLN A 72 4.74 19.22 -4.06
N ILE A 73 3.46 18.91 -3.80
CA ILE A 73 2.49 19.90 -3.32
C ILE A 73 2.84 20.38 -1.90
N ILE A 74 3.21 19.47 -0.99
CA ILE A 74 3.71 19.80 0.35
C ILE A 74 4.95 20.70 0.27
N HIS A 75 5.89 20.36 -0.61
CA HIS A 75 7.09 21.18 -0.82
C HIS A 75 6.73 22.60 -1.27
N ASN A 76 5.85 22.72 -2.28
CA ASN A 76 5.44 24.01 -2.82
C ASN A 76 4.70 24.86 -1.79
N VAL A 77 3.69 24.31 -1.11
CA VAL A 77 2.94 25.09 -0.10
C VAL A 77 3.84 25.55 1.05
N ARG A 78 4.78 24.69 1.50
CA ARG A 78 5.77 25.05 2.51
C ARG A 78 6.67 26.19 2.04
N LEU A 79 7.18 26.11 0.82
CA LEU A 79 8.02 27.14 0.21
C LEU A 79 7.30 28.49 0.19
N TYR A 80 6.05 28.54 -0.29
CA TYR A 80 5.30 29.79 -0.41
C TYR A 80 4.92 30.39 0.94
N ILE A 81 4.49 29.58 1.91
CA ILE A 81 4.19 30.05 3.27
C ILE A 81 5.48 30.58 3.92
N SER A 82 6.57 29.81 3.88
CA SER A 82 7.86 30.21 4.45
C SER A 82 8.36 31.52 3.85
N HIS A 83 8.35 31.63 2.52
CA HIS A 83 8.85 32.82 1.82
C HIS A 83 8.00 34.05 2.13
N PHE A 84 6.67 33.92 2.21
CA PHE A 84 5.80 35.01 2.63
C PHE A 84 6.17 35.53 4.02
N ILE A 85 6.34 34.63 5.00
CA ILE A 85 6.71 34.98 6.37
C ILE A 85 8.07 35.66 6.43
N GLN A 86 9.05 35.16 5.68
CA GLN A 86 10.38 35.77 5.60
C GLN A 86 10.31 37.22 5.07
N VAL A 87 9.59 37.44 3.98
CA VAL A 87 9.47 38.78 3.38
C VAL A 87 8.70 39.73 4.31
N PHE A 88 7.65 39.23 4.97
CA PHE A 88 6.93 39.98 5.99
C PHE A 88 7.85 40.38 7.16
N ASN A 89 8.61 39.44 7.70
CA ASN A 89 9.57 39.72 8.78
C ASN A 89 10.65 40.72 8.36
N LEU A 90 11.16 40.63 7.13
CA LEU A 90 12.11 41.60 6.58
C LEU A 90 11.49 43.00 6.43
N ALA A 91 10.22 43.10 6.03
CA ALA A 91 9.51 44.37 5.96
C ALA A 91 9.32 44.99 7.36
N VAL A 92 9.08 44.15 8.38
CA VAL A 92 9.05 44.61 9.78
C VAL A 92 10.41 45.10 10.24
N ILE A 93 11.50 44.37 9.96
CA ILE A 93 12.87 44.75 10.34
C ILE A 93 13.27 46.09 9.70
N ARG A 94 12.87 46.34 8.44
CA ARG A 94 13.14 47.62 7.76
C ARG A 94 12.30 48.79 8.27
N GLY A 95 11.25 48.53 9.05
CA GLY A 95 10.29 49.54 9.50
C GLY A 95 9.22 49.89 8.47
N ASP A 96 9.14 49.17 7.35
CA ASP A 96 8.07 49.34 6.33
C ASP A 96 6.70 48.93 6.91
N ILE A 97 6.72 47.96 7.83
CA ILE A 97 5.53 47.44 8.52
C ILE A 97 5.77 47.49 10.03
N LYS A 98 4.78 47.98 10.77
CA LYS A 98 4.78 48.01 12.23
C LYS A 98 4.84 46.59 12.82
N LYS A 99 5.68 46.36 13.84
CA LYS A 99 5.84 45.04 14.47
C LYS A 99 4.53 44.52 15.08
N GLU A 100 3.66 45.42 15.54
CA GLU A 100 2.36 45.10 16.11
C GLU A 100 1.44 44.42 15.08
N HIS A 101 1.66 44.64 13.79
CA HIS A 101 0.87 43.99 12.73
C HIS A 101 1.12 42.48 12.65
N LYS A 102 2.19 41.95 13.25
CA LYS A 102 2.42 40.50 13.37
C LYS A 102 1.29 39.79 14.11
N LEU A 103 0.57 40.50 15.00
CA LEU A 103 -0.57 39.97 15.73
C LEU A 103 -1.73 39.55 14.81
N PHE A 104 -1.93 40.21 13.65
CA PHE A 104 -2.94 39.79 12.67
C PHE A 104 -2.67 38.38 12.12
N TYR A 105 -1.40 37.97 12.09
CA TYR A 105 -0.94 36.68 11.57
C TYR A 105 -0.75 35.65 12.69
N GLN A 106 -1.10 36.00 13.94
CA GLN A 106 -0.81 35.19 15.13
C GLN A 106 0.69 34.93 15.34
N LEU A 107 1.54 35.83 14.84
CA LEU A 107 2.99 35.78 15.03
C LEU A 107 3.39 36.65 16.22
N ASP A 108 4.42 36.23 16.94
CA ASP A 108 5.01 37.01 18.02
C ASP A 108 5.69 38.28 17.47
N PRO A 109 5.31 39.49 17.92
CA PRO A 109 5.91 40.75 17.49
C PRO A 109 7.44 40.80 17.60
N GLU A 110 8.01 40.16 18.60
CA GLU A 110 9.45 40.22 18.90
C GLU A 110 10.26 39.16 18.14
N VAL A 111 9.60 38.11 17.61
CA VAL A 111 10.26 37.02 16.88
C VAL A 111 10.24 37.28 15.37
N HIS A 112 11.40 37.16 14.73
CA HIS A 112 11.58 37.41 13.29
C HIS A 112 11.93 36.16 12.47
N ASN A 113 11.80 34.98 13.09
CA ASN A 113 12.05 33.70 12.45
C ASN A 113 10.76 33.13 11.85
N VAL A 114 10.91 32.24 10.86
CA VAL A 114 9.78 31.46 10.35
C VAL A 114 9.41 30.42 11.42
N PRO A 115 8.11 30.25 11.76
CA PRO A 115 7.69 29.18 12.65
C PRO A 115 7.93 27.81 12.03
N ASP A 116 7.81 26.75 12.81
CA ASP A 116 7.95 25.40 12.27
C ASP A 116 6.85 25.09 11.24
N LEU A 117 7.27 24.60 10.06
CA LEU A 117 6.43 24.17 8.93
C LEU A 117 6.73 22.73 8.52
N SER A 118 7.35 21.95 9.41
CA SER A 118 7.77 20.56 9.16
C SER A 118 6.57 19.64 8.93
N THR A 119 5.50 19.81 9.70
CA THR A 119 4.32 18.94 9.69
C THR A 119 3.16 19.49 8.85
N GLU A 120 2.28 18.59 8.39
CA GLU A 120 1.05 19.00 7.68
C GLU A 120 0.09 19.80 8.57
N SER A 121 0.03 19.53 9.88
CA SER A 121 -0.77 20.29 10.83
C SER A 121 -0.26 21.72 10.96
N ALA A 122 1.07 21.89 11.03
CA ALA A 122 1.68 23.21 11.03
C ALA A 122 1.41 23.97 9.71
N LEU A 123 1.53 23.30 8.56
CA LEU A 123 1.19 23.91 7.26
C LEU A 123 -0.28 24.35 7.18
N LEU A 124 -1.21 23.55 7.72
CA LEU A 124 -2.62 23.91 7.81
C LEU A 124 -2.84 25.14 8.71
N HIS A 125 -2.24 25.13 9.90
CA HIS A 125 -2.39 26.21 10.86
C HIS A 125 -1.80 27.52 10.30
N TRP A 126 -0.51 27.52 9.95
CA TRP A 126 0.17 28.72 9.49
C TRP A 126 -0.33 29.19 8.13
N GLY A 127 -0.67 28.28 7.21
CA GLY A 127 -1.27 28.68 5.93
C GLY A 127 -2.56 29.50 6.14
N LYS A 128 -3.42 29.08 7.07
CA LYS A 128 -4.61 29.83 7.44
C LYS A 128 -4.26 31.17 8.10
N CYS A 129 -3.42 31.17 9.13
CA CYS A 129 -3.06 32.40 9.86
C CYS A 129 -2.42 33.45 8.94
N ILE A 130 -1.62 33.03 7.96
CA ILE A 130 -0.99 33.94 7.00
C ILE A 130 -2.01 34.55 6.03
N ILE A 131 -2.92 33.73 5.50
CA ILE A 131 -3.95 34.20 4.57
C ILE A 131 -4.92 35.15 5.29
N ASP A 132 -5.40 34.76 6.47
CA ASP A 132 -6.36 35.54 7.24
C ASP A 132 -5.70 36.85 7.74
N GLY A 133 -4.46 36.77 8.23
CA GLY A 133 -3.72 37.93 8.72
C GLY A 133 -3.38 38.96 7.66
N GLU A 134 -3.00 38.55 6.45
CA GLU A 134 -2.75 39.50 5.36
C GLU A 134 -4.04 40.19 4.90
N ASN A 135 -5.15 39.45 4.81
CA ASN A 135 -6.45 40.03 4.49
C ASN A 135 -6.86 41.06 5.55
N GLU A 136 -6.64 40.76 6.83
CA GLU A 136 -6.94 41.67 7.91
C GLU A 136 -6.03 42.91 7.91
N ARG A 137 -4.73 42.74 7.68
CA ARG A 137 -3.80 43.86 7.57
C ARG A 137 -4.16 44.80 6.42
N ILE A 138 -4.51 44.25 5.25
CA ILE A 138 -4.98 45.03 4.09
C ILE A 138 -6.28 45.77 4.42
N ARG A 139 -7.24 45.10 5.08
CA ARG A 139 -8.49 45.74 5.54
C ARG A 139 -8.23 46.91 6.49
N ASN A 140 -7.16 46.85 7.29
CA ASN A 140 -6.71 47.92 8.17
C ASN A 140 -5.78 48.94 7.47
N GLY A 141 -5.81 49.03 6.14
CA GLY A 141 -5.06 50.02 5.37
C GLY A 141 -3.60 49.67 5.07
N GLY A 142 -3.17 48.43 5.37
CA GLY A 142 -1.83 47.96 5.03
C GLY A 142 -1.63 47.71 3.53
N LEU A 143 -0.48 48.12 2.99
CA LEU A 143 -0.13 47.83 1.60
C LEU A 143 0.24 46.36 1.40
N PRO A 144 -0.31 45.64 0.40
CA PRO A 144 -0.07 44.20 0.20
C PRO A 144 1.42 43.83 0.05
N ILE A 145 1.78 42.61 0.48
CA ILE A 145 3.08 42.02 0.11
C ILE A 145 2.97 41.47 -1.32
N TYR A 146 3.90 41.87 -2.18
CA TYR A 146 3.84 41.55 -3.61
C TYR A 146 4.56 40.26 -4.01
N ASN A 147 5.59 39.84 -3.27
CA ASN A 147 6.37 38.65 -3.62
C ASN A 147 6.74 37.79 -2.39
N PRO A 148 6.14 36.61 -2.21
CA PRO A 148 5.01 36.10 -3.01
C PRO A 148 3.73 36.87 -2.68
N ALA A 149 2.92 37.17 -3.69
CA ALA A 149 1.59 37.73 -3.45
C ALA A 149 0.72 36.74 -2.65
N ILE A 150 -0.11 37.26 -1.74
CA ILE A 150 -0.97 36.41 -0.88
C ILE A 150 -1.92 35.51 -1.67
N ALA A 151 -2.38 35.97 -2.83
CA ALA A 151 -3.19 35.17 -3.74
C ALA A 151 -2.46 33.89 -4.17
N LYS A 152 -1.14 33.96 -4.40
CA LYS A 152 -0.32 32.80 -4.80
C LYS A 152 -0.16 31.81 -3.63
N VAL A 153 0.06 32.32 -2.42
CA VAL A 153 0.08 31.50 -1.19
C VAL A 153 -1.26 30.78 -1.02
N LYS A 154 -2.38 31.50 -1.18
CA LYS A 154 -3.73 30.94 -1.09
C LYS A 154 -3.99 29.84 -2.10
N VAL A 155 -3.58 30.01 -3.36
CA VAL A 155 -3.72 28.97 -4.39
C VAL A 155 -2.98 27.69 -3.99
N HIS A 156 -1.72 27.79 -3.59
CA HIS A 156 -0.95 26.61 -3.17
C HIS A 156 -1.51 25.97 -1.89
N TYR A 157 -2.03 26.78 -0.96
CA TYR A 157 -2.67 26.31 0.27
C TYR A 157 -3.96 25.53 0.01
N GLU A 158 -4.84 26.01 -0.86
CA GLU A 158 -6.08 25.30 -1.21
C GLU A 158 -5.81 24.02 -1.99
N ILE A 159 -4.85 24.03 -2.93
CA ILE A 159 -4.39 22.80 -3.62
C ILE A 159 -3.89 21.78 -2.59
N PHE A 160 -3.08 22.21 -1.62
CA PHE A 160 -2.61 21.32 -0.56
C PHE A 160 -3.75 20.69 0.26
N LYS A 161 -4.75 21.48 0.65
CA LYS A 161 -5.93 20.97 1.39
C LYS A 161 -6.72 19.94 0.59
N GLU A 162 -6.97 20.22 -0.69
CA GLU A 162 -7.69 19.31 -1.59
C GLU A 162 -6.95 17.98 -1.71
N TYR A 163 -5.65 18.02 -2.03
CA TYR A 163 -4.85 16.82 -2.20
C TYR A 163 -4.65 16.03 -0.91
N LYS A 164 -4.63 16.70 0.26
CA LYS A 164 -4.63 16.01 1.55
C LYS A 164 -5.88 15.13 1.72
N SER A 165 -7.05 15.62 1.34
CA SER A 165 -8.30 14.85 1.37
C SER A 165 -8.24 13.66 0.41
N THR A 166 -7.81 13.90 -0.84
CA THR A 166 -7.65 12.87 -1.86
C THR A 166 -6.65 11.77 -1.45
N GLN A 167 -5.55 12.15 -0.79
CA GLN A 167 -4.57 11.21 -0.26
C GLN A 167 -5.20 10.25 0.77
N LYS A 168 -6.08 10.76 1.63
CA LYS A 168 -6.80 9.93 2.59
C LYS A 168 -7.76 8.95 1.91
N ILE A 169 -8.42 9.37 0.83
CA ILE A 169 -9.29 8.50 0.02
C ILE A 169 -8.49 7.35 -0.59
N HIS A 170 -7.32 7.62 -1.19
CA HIS A 170 -6.46 6.58 -1.74
C HIS A 170 -6.00 5.57 -0.67
N GLN A 171 -5.57 6.06 0.50
CA GLN A 171 -5.17 5.20 1.62
C GLN A 171 -6.31 4.29 2.09
N ASN A 172 -7.51 4.85 2.27
CA ASN A 172 -8.68 4.09 2.71
C ASN A 172 -9.08 3.02 1.68
N SER A 173 -9.06 3.36 0.39
CA SER A 173 -9.38 2.44 -0.70
C SER A 173 -8.39 1.26 -0.75
N THR A 174 -7.08 1.54 -0.71
CA THR A 174 -6.06 0.48 -0.70
C THR A 174 -6.16 -0.40 0.55
N THR A 175 -6.42 0.20 1.72
CA THR A 175 -6.59 -0.55 2.97
C THR A 175 -7.77 -1.51 2.87
N ARG A 176 -8.91 -1.04 2.36
CA ARG A 176 -10.08 -1.88 2.14
C ARG A 176 -9.78 -3.05 1.20
N GLN A 177 -9.15 -2.81 0.05
CA GLN A 177 -8.84 -3.90 -0.88
C GLN A 177 -7.82 -4.89 -0.31
N TRP A 178 -6.90 -4.40 0.52
CA TRP A 178 -5.97 -5.25 1.25
C TRP A 178 -6.70 -6.15 2.26
N GLU A 179 -7.63 -5.59 3.05
CA GLU A 179 -8.44 -6.34 4.01
C GLU A 179 -9.30 -7.41 3.31
N GLU A 180 -9.95 -7.04 2.20
CA GLU A 180 -10.70 -7.97 1.36
C GLU A 180 -9.79 -9.12 0.88
N LEU A 181 -8.58 -8.83 0.38
CA LEU A 181 -7.61 -9.85 -0.05
C LEU A 181 -7.14 -10.75 1.11
N VAL A 182 -6.85 -10.17 2.28
CA VAL A 182 -6.42 -10.91 3.48
C VAL A 182 -7.49 -11.88 3.94
N SER A 183 -8.77 -11.47 3.92
CA SER A 183 -9.90 -12.30 4.32
C SER A 183 -10.04 -13.59 3.50
N LEU A 184 -9.52 -13.58 2.26
CA LEU A 184 -9.58 -14.73 1.35
C LEU A 184 -8.45 -15.73 1.57
N ARG A 185 -7.39 -15.35 2.28
CA ARG A 185 -6.22 -16.22 2.47
C ARG A 185 -6.57 -17.50 3.19
N THR A 186 -7.38 -17.43 4.24
CA THR A 186 -7.83 -18.61 4.99
C THR A 186 -8.56 -19.60 4.09
N LYS A 187 -9.52 -19.12 3.30
CA LYS A 187 -10.24 -19.97 2.34
C LYS A 187 -9.31 -20.56 1.27
N GLY A 188 -8.37 -19.76 0.77
CA GLY A 188 -7.37 -20.25 -0.18
C GLY A 188 -6.50 -21.35 0.42
N ASP A 189 -6.07 -21.18 1.67
CA ASP A 189 -5.26 -22.16 2.39
C ASP A 189 -6.05 -23.46 2.66
N GLU A 190 -7.33 -23.37 2.99
CA GLU A 190 -8.23 -24.52 3.14
C GLU A 190 -8.38 -25.33 1.85
N ILE A 191 -8.61 -24.66 0.71
CA ILE A 191 -8.74 -25.32 -0.60
C ILE A 191 -7.42 -25.99 -1.00
N ILE A 192 -6.29 -25.29 -0.82
CA ILE A 192 -4.96 -25.84 -1.13
C ILE A 192 -4.67 -27.05 -0.24
N LEU A 193 -5.01 -26.98 1.05
CA LEU A 193 -4.83 -28.07 1.98
C LEU A 193 -5.66 -29.30 1.60
N ASP A 194 -6.92 -29.12 1.21
CA ASP A 194 -7.80 -30.19 0.75
C ASP A 194 -7.24 -30.87 -0.50
N ILE A 195 -6.82 -30.08 -1.51
CA ILE A 195 -6.15 -30.60 -2.72
C ILE A 195 -4.93 -31.43 -2.33
N TRP A 196 -4.04 -30.90 -1.49
CA TRP A 196 -2.80 -31.56 -1.11
C TRP A 196 -3.07 -32.88 -0.36
N ASN A 197 -4.08 -32.91 0.50
CA ASN A 197 -4.50 -34.14 1.18
C ASN A 197 -4.97 -35.22 0.20
N GLN A 198 -5.80 -34.84 -0.78
CA GLN A 198 -6.31 -35.79 -1.78
C GLN A 198 -5.21 -36.36 -2.66
N VAL A 199 -4.28 -35.50 -3.12
CA VAL A 199 -3.12 -35.91 -3.93
C VAL A 199 -2.23 -36.88 -3.15
N GLU A 200 -1.88 -36.56 -1.90
CA GLU A 200 -1.04 -37.45 -1.08
C GLU A 200 -1.73 -38.77 -0.74
N ALA A 201 -3.05 -38.75 -0.54
CA ALA A 201 -3.85 -39.95 -0.28
C ALA A 201 -3.92 -40.86 -1.52
N TYR A 202 -4.03 -40.28 -2.73
CA TYR A 202 -4.08 -41.05 -3.97
C TYR A 202 -2.76 -41.78 -4.25
N PHE A 203 -1.61 -41.11 -4.03
CA PHE A 203 -0.29 -41.70 -4.26
C PHE A 203 0.30 -42.41 -3.04
N LYS A 204 -0.48 -42.66 -1.99
CA LYS A 204 0.03 -43.15 -0.69
C LYS A 204 0.79 -44.48 -0.77
N ASP A 205 0.39 -45.35 -1.69
CA ASP A 205 0.89 -46.72 -1.83
C ASP A 205 2.08 -46.84 -2.81
N MET A 206 2.56 -45.71 -3.36
CA MET A 206 3.75 -45.66 -4.22
C MET A 206 5.06 -45.63 -3.42
N ASP A 207 6.17 -45.94 -4.09
CA ASP A 207 7.51 -45.75 -3.54
C ASP A 207 7.73 -44.30 -3.04
N PRO A 208 8.42 -44.09 -1.90
CA PRO A 208 8.57 -42.76 -1.31
C PRO A 208 9.13 -41.68 -2.25
N PHE A 209 10.04 -42.03 -3.17
CA PHE A 209 10.59 -41.08 -4.13
C PHE A 209 9.56 -40.73 -5.21
N ASP A 210 8.96 -41.73 -5.83
CA ASP A 210 8.00 -41.54 -6.91
C ASP A 210 6.72 -40.84 -6.43
N LYS A 211 6.25 -41.17 -5.21
CA LYS A 211 5.15 -40.48 -4.54
C LYS A 211 5.42 -38.99 -4.42
N LEU A 212 6.63 -38.63 -3.97
CA LEU A 212 7.02 -37.24 -3.75
C LEU A 212 7.08 -36.48 -5.07
N GLU A 213 7.69 -37.06 -6.11
CA GLU A 213 7.71 -36.46 -7.45
C GLU A 213 6.31 -36.28 -8.03
N LYS A 214 5.43 -37.29 -7.89
CA LYS A 214 4.03 -37.17 -8.32
C LYS A 214 3.28 -36.07 -7.58
N CYS A 215 3.46 -35.95 -6.27
CA CYS A 215 2.86 -34.86 -5.50
C CYS A 215 3.38 -33.48 -5.92
N ARG A 216 4.68 -33.35 -6.23
CA ARG A 216 5.27 -32.10 -6.75
C ARG A 216 4.65 -31.67 -8.08
N GLU A 217 4.26 -32.60 -8.95
CA GLU A 217 3.57 -32.29 -10.21
C GLU A 217 2.22 -31.57 -9.97
N TYR A 218 1.58 -31.76 -8.81
CA TYR A 218 0.35 -31.07 -8.40
C TYR A 218 0.61 -29.78 -7.59
N GLY A 219 1.87 -29.37 -7.43
CA GLY A 219 2.25 -28.12 -6.77
C GLY A 219 2.51 -28.23 -5.27
N LEU A 220 2.63 -29.46 -4.73
CA LEU A 220 3.07 -29.67 -3.35
C LEU A 220 4.55 -29.28 -3.20
N VAL A 221 4.86 -28.57 -2.12
CA VAL A 221 6.22 -28.15 -1.80
C VAL A 221 6.65 -28.79 -0.47
N TYR A 222 7.70 -29.59 -0.56
CA TYR A 222 8.30 -30.32 0.55
C TYR A 222 9.62 -29.69 0.99
N TYR A 223 9.88 -29.73 2.28
CA TYR A 223 11.10 -29.27 2.92
C TYR A 223 11.72 -30.39 3.76
N TYR A 224 13.03 -30.54 3.64
CA TYR A 224 13.82 -31.44 4.49
C TYR A 224 14.32 -30.67 5.71
N ARG A 225 14.35 -31.31 6.88
CA ARG A 225 14.97 -30.70 8.06
C ARG A 225 16.49 -30.71 7.91
N LYS A 226 17.15 -29.82 8.64
CA LYS A 226 18.61 -29.74 8.64
C LYS A 226 19.21 -31.08 9.10
N GLY A 227 19.97 -31.72 8.22
CA GLY A 227 20.64 -33.01 8.49
C GLY A 227 19.82 -34.25 8.10
N GLU A 228 18.60 -34.11 7.57
CA GLU A 228 17.87 -35.22 6.97
C GLU A 228 18.41 -35.50 5.55
N PRO A 229 18.65 -36.77 5.18
CA PRO A 229 19.04 -37.12 3.83
C PRO A 229 17.86 -36.90 2.87
N GLU A 230 18.14 -36.31 1.70
CA GLU A 230 17.14 -36.18 0.64
C GLU A 230 16.80 -37.55 0.05
N LEU A 231 15.51 -37.78 -0.23
CA LEU A 231 15.07 -39.00 -0.90
C LEU A 231 15.64 -39.04 -2.33
N THR A 232 16.30 -40.16 -2.66
CA THR A 232 16.75 -40.47 -4.02
C THR A 232 16.00 -41.70 -4.56
N ARG A 233 16.02 -41.91 -5.89
CA ARG A 233 15.42 -43.09 -6.57
C ARG A 233 15.83 -44.46 -6.02
N SER A 234 16.91 -44.53 -5.25
CA SER A 234 17.45 -45.75 -4.66
C SER A 234 17.06 -45.95 -3.19
N SER A 235 16.19 -45.09 -2.64
CA SER A 235 15.73 -45.18 -1.25
C SER A 235 14.74 -46.35 -1.13
N PRO A 236 14.94 -47.31 -0.20
CA PRO A 236 14.05 -48.46 -0.07
C PRO A 236 12.66 -48.06 0.44
N MET A 237 11.64 -48.86 0.11
CA MET A 237 10.35 -48.83 0.80
C MET A 237 10.57 -49.30 2.24
N GLU A 238 10.37 -48.41 3.22
CA GLU A 238 10.19 -48.80 4.63
C GLU A 238 8.79 -49.34 4.89
#